data_AF-A0A924M4K1-F1
#
_entry.id   AF-A0A924M4K1-F1
#
_cell.length_a   1.000
_cell.length_b   1.000
_cell.length_c   1.000
_cell.angle_alpha   90.00
_cell.angle_beta   90.00
_cell.angle_gamma   90.00
#
_symmetry.space_group_name_H-M   'P 1'
#
loop_
_entity.id
_entity.type
_entity.pdbx_description
1 polymer ?
#
loop_
_entity_poly.entity_id
_entity_poly.type
_entity_poly.pdbx_seq_one_letter_code
_entity_poly.pdbx_strand_id
1 'polypeptide(L)'
;MKYLSWLLKAAFFFTLFAFALNNQQLVAVNFFFGTFWKANLVLVVLAAFSIGLLLGILLMMPRWWRTRKNHSPHVSPLPIAMPGKNAPDETTLTPDTLTMARDGL
;
A
#
# COMPACT_ATOMS: atom_id res chain seq x y z
N MET A 1 -19.36 -1.39 17.74
CA MET A 1 -19.04 -1.40 16.29
C MET A 1 -19.34 -2.72 15.57
N LYS A 2 -19.29 -3.90 16.23
CA LYS A 2 -19.49 -5.21 15.58
C LYS A 2 -20.95 -5.51 15.16
N TYR A 3 -21.92 -4.98 15.91
CA TYR A 3 -23.35 -5.15 15.62
C TYR A 3 -23.77 -4.51 14.31
N LEU A 4 -23.22 -3.34 13.96
CA LEU A 4 -23.55 -2.65 12.72
C LEU A 4 -23.09 -3.45 11.49
N SER A 5 -21.87 -3.99 11.53
CA SER A 5 -21.37 -4.87 10.46
C SER A 5 -22.17 -6.18 10.37
N TRP A 6 -22.63 -6.72 11.50
CA TRP A 6 -23.48 -7.91 11.51
C TRP A 6 -24.88 -7.62 10.93
N LEU A 7 -25.49 -6.51 11.34
CA LEU A 7 -26.79 -6.06 10.84
C LEU A 7 -26.74 -5.74 9.34
N LEU A 8 -25.64 -5.17 8.85
CA LEU A 8 -25.45 -4.94 7.42
C LEU A 8 -25.44 -6.26 6.65
N LYS A 9 -24.69 -7.28 7.11
CA LYS A 9 -24.68 -8.62 6.49
C LYS A 9 -26.07 -9.27 6.54
N ALA A 10 -26.78 -9.12 7.66
CA ALA A 10 -28.15 -9.61 7.81
C ALA A 10 -29.13 -8.87 6.88
N ALA A 11 -28.99 -7.55 6.70
CA ALA A 11 -29.80 -6.76 5.79
C ALA A 11 -29.56 -7.16 4.33
N PHE A 12 -28.30 -7.40 3.93
CA PHE A 12 -27.99 -7.99 2.63
C PHE A 12 -28.67 -9.36 2.49
N PHE A 13 -28.48 -10.27 3.44
CA PHE A 13 -29.10 -11.59 3.40
C PHE A 13 -30.63 -11.52 3.31
N PHE A 14 -31.25 -10.69 4.17
CA PHE A 14 -32.70 -10.50 4.21
C PHE A 14 -33.22 -9.92 2.90
N THR A 15 -32.55 -8.91 2.34
CA THR A 15 -32.93 -8.34 1.05
C THR A 15 -32.83 -9.39 -0.05
N LEU A 16 -31.73 -10.15 -0.10
CA LEU A 16 -31.54 -11.24 -1.06
C LEU A 16 -32.61 -12.33 -0.90
N PHE A 17 -32.96 -12.68 0.35
CA PHE A 17 -33.96 -13.69 0.69
C PHE A 17 -35.38 -13.23 0.37
N ALA A 18 -35.73 -11.99 0.74
CA ALA A 18 -37.02 -11.37 0.43
C ALA A 18 -37.16 -11.18 -1.09
N PHE A 19 -36.10 -10.79 -1.77
CA PHE A 19 -36.05 -10.74 -3.23
C PHE A 19 -36.28 -12.14 -3.82
N ALA A 20 -35.63 -13.18 -3.27
CA ALA A 20 -35.81 -14.57 -3.67
C ALA A 20 -37.24 -15.09 -3.46
N LEU A 21 -37.90 -14.70 -2.38
CA LEU A 21 -39.30 -15.02 -2.10
C LEU A 21 -40.26 -14.24 -3.03
N ASN A 22 -40.00 -12.97 -3.28
CA ASN A 22 -40.91 -12.13 -4.06
C ASN A 22 -40.76 -12.32 -5.58
N ASN A 23 -39.57 -12.70 -6.05
CA ASN A 23 -39.28 -12.91 -7.47
C ASN A 23 -39.03 -14.40 -7.75
N GLN A 24 -39.92 -15.25 -7.22
CA GLN A 24 -39.97 -16.68 -7.56
C GLN A 24 -40.50 -16.95 -8.97
N GLN A 25 -40.87 -15.90 -9.71
CA GLN A 25 -41.35 -16.03 -11.08
C GLN A 25 -40.24 -16.61 -11.97
N LEU A 26 -40.55 -17.74 -12.59
CA LEU A 26 -39.72 -18.42 -13.55
C LEU A 26 -39.68 -17.59 -14.84
N VAL A 27 -38.56 -16.95 -15.13
CA VAL A 27 -38.33 -16.21 -16.38
C VAL A 27 -37.58 -17.13 -17.33
N ALA A 28 -38.04 -17.17 -18.58
CA ALA A 28 -37.36 -17.87 -19.66
C ALA A 28 -36.20 -17.01 -20.19
N VAL A 29 -34.96 -17.41 -19.89
CA VAL A 29 -33.77 -16.84 -20.52
C VAL A 29 -33.62 -17.52 -21.87
N ASN A 30 -33.95 -16.79 -22.93
CA ASN A 30 -33.85 -17.28 -24.30
C ASN A 30 -32.40 -17.16 -24.78
N PHE A 31 -31.73 -18.29 -24.91
CA PHE A 31 -30.43 -18.36 -25.56
C PHE A 31 -30.61 -18.45 -27.08
N PHE A 32 -29.54 -18.12 -27.82
CA PHE A 32 -29.45 -18.41 -29.25
C PHE A 32 -29.67 -19.94 -29.45
N PHE A 33 -30.38 -20.35 -30.50
CA PHE A 33 -30.85 -21.74 -30.78
C PHE A 33 -32.20 -22.18 -30.16
N GLY A 34 -33.06 -21.26 -29.70
CA GLY A 34 -34.41 -21.61 -29.22
C GLY A 34 -34.42 -22.35 -27.87
N THR A 35 -33.26 -22.47 -27.22
CA THR A 35 -33.13 -23.04 -25.89
C THR A 35 -33.49 -21.97 -24.87
N PHE A 36 -34.62 -22.15 -24.21
CA PHE A 36 -35.03 -21.30 -23.10
C PHE A 36 -34.72 -22.01 -21.78
N TRP A 37 -34.05 -21.33 -20.87
CA TRP A 37 -33.81 -21.86 -19.53
C TRP A 37 -34.66 -21.10 -18.53
N LYS A 38 -35.50 -21.81 -17.77
CA LYS A 38 -36.36 -21.21 -16.75
C LYS A 38 -35.54 -21.02 -15.48
N ALA A 39 -35.25 -19.77 -15.15
CA ALA A 39 -34.57 -19.39 -13.92
C ALA A 39 -35.36 -18.30 -13.20
N ASN A 40 -35.35 -18.32 -11.87
CA ASN A 40 -35.94 -17.23 -11.09
C ASN A 40 -35.14 -15.95 -11.36
N LEU A 41 -35.84 -14.85 -11.64
CA LEU A 41 -35.22 -13.55 -11.97
C LEU A 41 -34.15 -13.12 -10.95
N VAL A 42 -34.39 -13.45 -9.67
CA VAL A 42 -33.41 -13.31 -8.57
C VAL A 42 -32.06 -13.91 -8.87
N LEU A 43 -32.04 -15.18 -9.26
CA LEU A 43 -30.79 -15.93 -9.44
C LEU A 43 -30.00 -15.34 -10.59
N VAL A 44 -30.69 -14.88 -11.63
CA VAL A 44 -30.08 -14.24 -12.79
C VAL A 44 -29.39 -12.93 -12.39
N VAL A 45 -30.09 -12.03 -11.68
CA VAL A 45 -29.53 -10.75 -11.23
C VAL A 45 -28.37 -10.96 -10.25
N LEU A 46 -28.53 -11.88 -9.28
CA LEU A 46 -27.47 -12.22 -8.34
C LEU A 46 -26.23 -12.77 -9.02
N ALA A 47 -26.39 -13.70 -9.97
CA ALA A 47 -25.29 -14.28 -10.70
C ALA A 47 -24.57 -13.21 -11.54
N ALA A 48 -25.32 -12.42 -12.31
CA ALA A 48 -24.75 -11.34 -13.12
C ALA A 48 -23.99 -10.30 -12.26
N PHE A 49 -24.57 -9.89 -11.13
CA PHE A 49 -23.94 -8.97 -10.21
C PHE A 49 -22.67 -9.56 -9.57
N SER A 50 -22.73 -10.81 -9.12
CA SER A 50 -21.58 -11.49 -8.50
C SER A 50 -20.43 -11.63 -9.50
N ILE A 51 -20.73 -12.04 -10.74
CA ILE A 51 -19.75 -12.10 -11.83
C ILE A 51 -19.18 -10.71 -12.13
N GLY A 52 -20.04 -9.68 -12.22
CA GLY A 52 -19.61 -8.30 -12.43
C GLY A 52 -18.70 -7.77 -11.32
N LEU A 53 -18.98 -8.11 -10.06
CA LEU A 53 -18.15 -7.75 -8.91
C LEU A 53 -16.81 -8.47 -8.95
N LEU A 54 -16.79 -9.78 -9.22
CA LEU A 54 -15.57 -10.57 -9.39
C LEU A 54 -14.69 -9.99 -10.50
N LEU A 55 -15.27 -9.69 -11.66
CA LEU A 55 -14.57 -9.04 -12.76
C LEU A 55 -14.11 -7.64 -12.39
N GLY A 56 -14.92 -6.83 -11.70
CA GLY A 56 -14.54 -5.50 -11.23
C GLY A 56 -13.34 -5.53 -10.29
N ILE A 57 -13.33 -6.45 -9.33
CA ILE A 57 -12.19 -6.67 -8.42
C ILE A 57 -10.97 -7.14 -9.21
N LEU A 58 -11.15 -8.13 -10.10
CA LEU A 58 -10.06 -8.69 -10.89
C LEU A 58 -9.46 -7.68 -11.87
N LEU A 59 -10.25 -6.74 -12.39
CA LEU A 59 -9.81 -5.64 -13.24
C LEU A 59 -9.17 -4.48 -12.43
N MET A 60 -9.59 -4.27 -11.19
CA MET A 60 -8.98 -3.26 -10.31
C MET A 60 -7.69 -3.74 -9.63
N MET A 61 -7.56 -5.04 -9.34
CA MET A 61 -6.36 -5.66 -8.75
C MET A 61 -5.04 -5.37 -9.50
N PRO A 62 -4.95 -5.51 -10.84
CA PRO A 62 -3.67 -5.37 -11.54
C PRO A 62 -3.11 -3.95 -11.50
N ARG A 63 -3.94 -2.92 -11.27
CA ARG A 63 -3.48 -1.53 -11.21
C ARG A 63 -2.64 -1.22 -9.97
N TRP A 64 -2.75 -1.99 -8.89
CA TRP A 64 -2.06 -1.71 -7.63
C TRP A 64 -0.75 -2.47 -7.43
N TRP A 65 -0.46 -3.47 -8.28
CA TRP A 65 0.79 -4.25 -8.18
C TRP A 65 1.97 -3.60 -8.90
N ARG A 66 1.71 -2.64 -9.81
CA ARG A 66 2.76 -2.02 -10.63
C ARG A 66 3.54 -0.92 -9.92
N THR A 67 3.12 -0.48 -8.72
CA THR A 67 3.72 0.65 -7.99
C THR A 67 4.59 0.22 -6.80
N ARG A 68 5.28 -0.92 -6.89
CA ARG A 68 6.24 -1.36 -5.85
C ARG A 68 7.69 -1.47 -6.31
N LYS A 69 8.02 -0.99 -7.51
CA LYS A 69 9.39 -1.01 -8.01
C LYS A 69 9.82 0.42 -8.30
N ASN A 70 10.89 0.84 -7.63
CA ASN A 70 11.63 2.10 -7.75
C ASN A 70 11.41 3.10 -6.60
N HIS A 71 11.70 2.68 -5.36
CA HIS A 71 12.50 3.55 -4.50
C HIS A 71 13.96 3.27 -4.84
N SER A 72 14.49 3.98 -5.84
CA SER A 72 15.95 4.07 -6.00
C SER A 72 16.48 4.71 -4.72
N PRO A 73 17.37 4.05 -3.96
CA PRO A 73 18.05 4.72 -2.87
C PRO A 73 18.84 5.87 -3.48
N HIS A 74 18.52 7.09 -3.06
CA HIS A 74 19.32 8.27 -3.34
C HIS A 74 20.66 8.07 -2.63
N VAL A 75 21.65 7.50 -3.32
CA VAL A 75 23.02 7.43 -2.84
C VAL A 75 23.54 8.86 -2.86
N SER A 76 23.52 9.53 -1.71
CA SER A 76 24.26 10.78 -1.51
C SER A 76 25.74 10.51 -1.80
N PRO A 77 26.37 11.17 -2.79
CA PRO A 77 27.80 11.05 -2.99
C PRO A 77 28.52 11.54 -1.72
N LEU A 78 29.34 10.67 -1.13
CA LEU A 78 30.28 11.04 -0.08
C LEU A 78 31.16 12.19 -0.59
N PRO A 79 31.30 13.30 0.16
CA PRO A 79 32.29 14.32 -0.15
C PRO A 79 33.69 13.69 -0.06
N ILE A 80 34.38 13.62 -1.19
CA ILE A 80 35.81 13.30 -1.25
C ILE A 80 36.55 14.37 -0.44
N ALA A 81 37.38 13.92 0.50
CA ALA A 81 38.20 14.76 1.36
C ALA A 81 39.08 15.72 0.55
N MET A 82 39.10 17.01 0.94
CA MET A 82 40.17 17.92 0.54
C MET A 82 41.32 17.87 1.56
N PRO A 83 42.58 17.91 1.10
CA PRO A 83 43.79 17.75 1.91
C PRO A 83 44.05 19.00 2.77
N GLY A 84 44.75 18.77 3.88
CA GLY A 84 44.88 19.68 5.00
C GLY A 84 45.37 21.10 4.68
N LYS A 85 44.80 22.05 5.41
CA LYS A 85 45.48 23.24 5.91
C LYS A 85 44.60 23.84 7.01
N ASN A 86 45.06 23.74 8.26
CA ASN A 86 44.90 24.68 9.38
C ASN A 86 44.94 23.92 10.71
N ALA A 87 46.13 23.95 11.30
CA ALA A 87 46.45 23.54 12.65
C ALA A 87 45.64 24.33 13.70
N PRO A 88 45.42 23.73 14.88
CA PRO A 88 45.49 24.45 16.13
C PRO A 88 46.58 23.81 16.98
N ASP A 89 47.82 24.27 16.79
CA ASP A 89 48.89 23.96 17.74
C ASP A 89 49.64 25.25 18.07
N GLU A 90 48.93 26.15 18.74
CA GLU A 90 49.54 27.26 19.46
C GLU A 90 49.67 26.81 20.92
N THR A 91 50.66 25.93 21.11
CA THR A 91 51.24 25.62 22.40
C THR A 91 51.89 26.91 22.93
N THR A 92 51.14 27.67 23.73
CA THR A 92 51.64 28.76 24.57
C THR A 92 52.59 28.19 25.62
N LEU A 93 53.85 27.99 25.24
CA LEU A 93 54.97 27.81 26.17
C LEU A 93 55.78 29.11 26.19
N THR A 94 55.72 29.73 27.36
CA THR A 94 56.40 30.95 27.80
C THR A 94 57.90 30.93 27.50
N PRO A 95 58.49 32.04 26.98
CA PRO A 95 59.93 32.22 26.93
C PRO A 95 60.43 32.70 28.31
N ASP A 96 61.65 32.32 28.66
CA ASP A 96 62.47 32.92 29.73
C ASP A 96 62.10 32.66 31.19
N THR A 97 62.34 31.44 31.66
CA THR A 97 62.93 31.28 33.00
C THR A 97 63.91 30.11 33.01
N LEU A 98 65.15 30.39 33.42
CA LEU A 98 66.26 29.45 33.64
C LEU A 98 66.88 28.92 32.33
N THR A 99 67.71 29.68 31.62
CA THR A 99 69.06 30.08 32.08
C THR A 99 69.64 29.12 33.12
N MET A 100 69.55 27.82 32.83
CA MET A 100 70.41 26.84 33.46
C MET A 100 71.85 27.13 33.03
N ALA A 101 72.72 27.29 34.02
CA ALA A 101 74.10 26.86 33.96
C ALA A 101 74.90 27.34 32.75
N ARG A 102 75.18 28.64 32.71
CA ARG A 102 76.21 29.18 31.82
C ARG A 102 76.98 30.23 32.61
N ASP A 103 78.21 29.85 32.99
CA ASP A 103 79.28 30.71 33.52
C ASP A 103 79.14 30.97 35.04
N GLY A 104 80.04 30.58 35.95
CA GLY A 104 81.48 30.43 35.85
C GLY A 104 82.20 31.42 36.77
N LEU A 105 81.99 31.36 38.10
CA LEU A 105 82.96 31.65 39.18
C LEU A 105 82.34 31.39 40.56
#